data_AF-A0A2N1NL95-F1
#
_entry.id   AF-A0A2N1NL95-F1
#
_cell.length_a   1.000
_cell.length_b   1.000
_cell.length_c   1.000
_cell.angle_alpha   90.00
_cell.angle_beta   90.00
_cell.angle_gamma   90.00
#
_symmetry.space_group_name_H-M   'P 1'
#
loop_
_entity.id
_entity.type
_entity.pdbx_description
1 polymer ?
#
loop_
_entity_poly.entity_id
_entity_poly.type
_entity_poly.pdbx_seq_one_letter_code
_entity_poly.pdbx_strand_id
1 'polypeptide(L)'
;MDEFSVKIDSETDNEIDFDKVDLTNKDKIDSDKAHNSLPITEIEVSPNEKYLVTYSQEDRSIVGWEITNGQLKPESRVDDVDV
;
A
#
# COMPACT_ATOMS: atom_id res chain seq x y z
N MET A 1 -15.46 -5.85 -29.06
CA MET A 1 -14.76 -5.78 -27.77
C MET A 1 -15.48 -6.75 -26.88
N ASP A 2 -14.84 -7.87 -26.58
CA ASP A 2 -15.42 -8.90 -25.72
C ASP A 2 -15.24 -8.49 -24.26
N GLU A 3 -16.35 -8.40 -23.54
CA GLU A 3 -16.40 -8.02 -22.13
C GLU A 3 -15.97 -9.22 -21.29
N PHE A 4 -14.77 -9.16 -20.71
CA PHE A 4 -14.30 -10.16 -19.76
C PHE A 4 -14.88 -9.87 -18.38
N SER A 5 -15.76 -10.77 -17.90
CA SER A 5 -16.30 -10.73 -16.54
C SER A 5 -15.68 -11.86 -15.71
N VAL A 6 -14.89 -11.47 -14.71
CA VAL A 6 -14.32 -12.39 -13.72
C VAL A 6 -15.38 -12.68 -12.66
N LYS A 7 -15.73 -13.95 -12.48
CA LYS A 7 -16.58 -14.42 -11.37
C LYS A 7 -15.69 -14.86 -10.23
N ILE A 8 -15.82 -14.20 -9.08
CA ILE A 8 -15.13 -14.61 -7.85
C ILE A 8 -16.03 -15.63 -7.15
N ASP A 9 -15.63 -16.90 -7.16
CA ASP A 9 -16.26 -17.93 -6.33
C ASP A 9 -15.81 -17.70 -4.88
N SER A 10 -16.73 -17.28 -4.02
CA SER A 10 -16.49 -17.05 -2.60
C SER A 10 -16.56 -18.36 -1.83
N GLU A 11 -15.47 -19.14 -1.83
CA GLU A 11 -15.26 -20.21 -0.86
C GLU A 11 -13.88 -20.08 -0.22
N THR A 12 -13.79 -19.19 0.78
CA THR A 12 -12.95 -19.37 1.97
C THR A 12 -13.48 -18.46 3.06
N ASP A 13 -14.20 -19.01 4.04
CA ASP A 13 -14.49 -18.34 5.31
C ASP A 13 -13.19 -18.26 6.13
N ASN A 14 -12.33 -17.30 5.79
CA ASN A 14 -11.30 -16.82 6.71
C ASN A 14 -11.85 -15.56 7.35
N GLU A 15 -12.60 -15.72 8.46
CA GLU A 15 -12.91 -14.59 9.34
C GLU A 15 -11.60 -13.94 9.79
N ILE A 16 -11.28 -12.78 9.23
CA ILE A 16 -10.19 -11.94 9.70
C ILE A 16 -10.68 -11.30 11.00
N ASP A 17 -10.29 -11.87 12.14
CA ASP A 17 -10.52 -11.30 13.46
C ASP A 17 -9.64 -10.06 13.65
N PHE A 18 -10.21 -8.87 13.35
CA PHE A 18 -9.53 -7.58 13.48
C PHE A 18 -9.10 -7.26 14.93
N ASP A 19 -9.65 -7.94 15.94
CA ASP A 19 -9.31 -7.72 17.35
C ASP A 19 -7.98 -8.40 17.76
N LYS A 20 -7.40 -9.26 16.91
CA LYS A 20 -6.15 -10.00 17.20
C LYS A 20 -4.93 -9.53 16.39
N VAL A 21 -5.05 -8.45 15.63
CA VAL A 21 -3.86 -7.79 15.07
C VAL A 21 -3.11 -7.13 16.22
N ASP A 22 -2.05 -7.78 16.69
CA ASP A 22 -1.12 -7.24 17.67
C ASP A 22 -0.33 -6.07 17.04
N LEU A 23 -0.88 -4.87 17.14
CA LEU A 23 -0.27 -3.60 16.73
C LEU A 23 0.95 -3.22 17.60
N THR A 24 1.35 -4.04 18.57
CA THR A 24 2.46 -3.71 19.49
C THR A 24 3.84 -4.09 18.96
N ASN A 25 3.92 -4.78 17.81
CA ASN A 25 5.17 -4.89 17.05
C ASN A 25 5.51 -3.53 16.44
N LYS A 26 6.19 -2.71 17.25
CA LYS A 26 6.93 -1.50 16.87
C LYS A 26 8.12 -1.82 15.95
N ASP A 27 7.89 -2.55 14.87
CA ASP A 27 8.60 -2.23 13.64
C ASP A 27 8.05 -0.88 13.21
N LYS A 28 8.66 0.17 13.78
CA LYS A 28 8.40 1.55 13.39
C LYS A 28 8.89 1.71 11.96
N ILE A 29 8.13 1.20 11.01
CA ILE A 29 8.05 1.81 9.70
C ILE A 29 7.68 3.26 10.03
N ASP A 30 8.58 4.19 9.76
CA ASP A 30 8.37 5.64 9.92
C ASP A 30 7.35 6.09 8.84
N SER A 31 6.22 5.37 8.76
CA SER A 31 5.09 5.55 7.85
C SER A 31 4.43 6.89 8.06
N ASP A 32 4.63 7.49 9.24
CA ASP A 32 4.22 8.84 9.60
C ASP A 32 4.70 9.90 8.58
N LYS A 33 5.73 9.58 7.77
CA LYS A 33 6.30 10.49 6.76
C LYS A 33 6.01 10.14 5.31
N ALA A 34 5.37 9.01 5.00
CA ALA A 34 5.21 8.60 3.60
C ALA A 34 4.51 9.69 2.76
N HIS A 35 3.44 10.24 3.31
CA HIS A 35 2.67 11.33 2.69
C HIS A 35 2.41 12.47 3.68
N ASN A 36 3.37 12.77 4.57
CA ASN A 36 3.20 13.83 5.60
C ASN A 36 1.91 13.71 6.43
N SER A 37 1.44 12.48 6.68
CA SER A 37 0.13 12.19 7.31
C SER A 37 -1.10 12.70 6.55
N LEU A 38 -0.98 13.03 5.26
CA LEU A 38 -2.06 13.43 4.37
C LEU A 38 -2.66 12.21 3.63
N PRO A 39 -3.88 12.31 3.10
CA PRO A 39 -4.60 11.19 2.51
C PRO A 39 -3.89 10.61 1.28
N ILE A 40 -3.83 9.28 1.21
CA ILE A 40 -3.45 8.55 -0.01
C ILE A 40 -4.67 8.55 -0.94
N THR A 41 -4.46 8.99 -2.17
CA THR A 41 -5.52 9.09 -3.18
C THR A 41 -5.42 8.00 -4.23
N GLU A 42 -4.22 7.44 -4.45
CA GLU A 42 -3.99 6.38 -5.44
C GLU A 42 -3.00 5.34 -4.93
N ILE A 43 -3.22 4.09 -5.36
CA ILE A 43 -2.45 2.91 -4.98
C ILE A 43 -2.30 2.01 -6.21
N GLU A 44 -1.08 1.58 -6.52
CA GLU A 44 -0.80 0.66 -7.63
C GLU A 44 0.14 -0.46 -7.17
N VAL A 45 -0.13 -1.70 -7.61
CA VAL A 45 0.69 -2.87 -7.31
C VAL A 45 1.40 -3.33 -8.57
N SER A 46 2.71 -3.56 -8.48
CA SER A 46 3.49 -4.09 -9.60
C SER A 46 2.95 -5.44 -10.08
N PRO A 47 3.07 -5.79 -11.38
CA PRO A 47 2.52 -7.05 -11.91
C PRO A 47 3.04 -8.34 -11.27
N ASN A 48 4.19 -8.28 -10.60
CA ASN A 48 4.79 -9.42 -9.90
C ASN A 48 4.60 -9.37 -8.37
N GLU A 49 3.79 -8.41 -7.89
CA GLU A 49 3.41 -8.23 -6.49
C GLU A 49 4.61 -8.04 -5.54
N LYS A 50 5.77 -7.60 -6.07
CA LYS A 50 6.96 -7.31 -5.25
C LYS A 50 7.02 -5.88 -4.76
N TYR A 51 6.32 -4.98 -5.45
CA TYR A 51 6.30 -3.55 -5.15
C TYR A 51 4.89 -3.01 -5.12
N LEU A 52 4.68 -2.06 -4.22
CA LEU A 52 3.51 -1.21 -4.10
C LEU A 52 3.94 0.24 -4.20
N VAL A 53 3.16 1.06 -4.90
CA VAL A 53 3.35 2.51 -4.95
C VAL A 53 2.11 3.19 -4.42
N THR A 54 2.29 4.18 -3.56
CA THR A 54 1.22 5.04 -3.04
C THR A 54 1.45 6.48 -3.45
N TYR A 55 0.36 7.19 -3.74
CA TYR A 55 0.38 8.61 -4.09
C TYR A 55 -0.62 9.39 -3.25
N SER A 56 -0.22 10.59 -2.82
CA SER A 56 -1.12 11.57 -2.20
C SER A 56 -1.22 12.79 -3.10
N GLN A 57 -2.44 13.08 -3.55
CA GLN A 57 -2.73 14.28 -4.33
C GLN A 57 -2.50 15.58 -3.54
N GLU A 58 -2.66 15.54 -2.21
CA GLU A 58 -2.59 16.73 -1.37
C GLU A 58 -1.15 17.23 -1.17
N ASP A 59 -0.19 16.33 -0.94
CA ASP A 59 1.24 16.70 -0.82
C ASP A 59 2.07 16.38 -2.06
N ARG A 60 1.44 15.85 -3.11
CA ARG A 60 2.05 15.46 -4.37
C ARG A 60 3.20 14.46 -4.21
N SER A 61 3.24 13.70 -3.11
CA SER A 61 4.32 12.75 -2.88
C SER A 61 3.97 11.35 -3.37
N ILE A 62 5.00 10.64 -3.84
CA ILE A 62 4.94 9.23 -4.24
C ILE A 62 5.89 8.44 -3.35
N VAL A 63 5.43 7.31 -2.82
CA VAL A 63 6.24 6.41 -2.01
C VAL A 63 6.20 5.00 -2.58
N GLY A 64 7.39 4.44 -2.78
CA GLY A 64 7.58 3.06 -3.20
C GLY A 64 7.84 2.14 -2.00
N TRP A 65 7.17 1.01 -1.98
CA TRP A 65 7.25 -0.02 -0.95
C TRP A 65 7.69 -1.34 -1.56
N GLU A 66 8.73 -1.97 -1.02
CA GLU A 66 9.06 -3.36 -1.30
C GLU A 66 8.21 -4.27 -0.40
N ILE A 67 7.57 -5.28 -1.00
CA ILE A 67 6.76 -6.28 -0.32
C ILE A 67 7.66 -7.49 -0.02
N THR A 68 8.06 -7.65 1.24
CA THR A 68 8.90 -8.77 1.70
C THR A 68 8.15 -9.63 2.72
N ASN A 69 7.73 -10.84 2.34
CA ASN A 69 7.02 -11.78 3.22
C ASN A 69 5.80 -11.17 3.96
N GLY A 70 5.03 -10.32 3.28
CA GLY A 70 3.88 -9.61 3.86
C GLY A 70 4.22 -8.37 4.71
N GLN A 71 5.50 -8.01 4.83
CA GLN A 71 5.93 -6.74 5.42
C GLN A 71 6.30 -5.74 4.32
N LEU A 72 5.81 -4.50 4.47
CA LEU A 72 6.17 -3.38 3.61
C LEU A 72 7.43 -2.68 4.11
N LYS A 73 8.38 -2.43 3.22
CA LYS A 73 9.57 -1.61 3.51
C LYS A 73 9.61 -0.42 2.55
N PRO A 74 9.65 0.83 3.04
CA PRO A 74 9.77 1.99 2.16
C PRO A 74 11.15 1.96 1.50
N GLU A 75 11.18 1.92 0.18
CA GLU A 75 12.43 1.88 -0.59
C GLU A 75 12.86 3.30 -1.01
N SER A 76 11.90 4.16 -1.34
CA SER A 76 12.18 5.54 -1.74
C SER A 76 10.95 6.46 -1.59
N ARG A 77 11.21 7.75 -1.35
CA ARG A 77 10.24 8.85 -1.38
C ARG A 77 10.74 9.90 -2.36
N VAL A 78 9.86 10.36 -3.23
CA VAL A 78 10.15 11.49 -4.13
C VAL A 78 9.16 12.60 -3.82
N ASP A 79 9.72 13.78 -3.57
CA ASP A 79 8.97 15.03 -3.40
C ASP A 79 9.04 15.84 -4.69
N ASP A 80 7.92 16.39 -5.11
CA ASP A 80 7.85 17.31 -6.24
C ASP A 80 8.66 18.58 -5.89
N VAL A 81 9.78 18.79 -6.56
CA VAL A 81 10.62 19.99 -6.39
C VAL A 81 10.00 21.10 -7.25
N ASP A 82 9.62 22.21 -6.61
CA ASP A 82 9.04 23.38 -7.27
C ASP A 82 9.81 23.75 -8.56
N VAL A 83 9.11 23.75 -9.70
CA VAL A 83 9.54 24.27 -11.02
C VAL A 83 9.03 25.68 -11.26
#